data_AF-A0A8W8M1K5-F1
#
_entry.id   AF-A0A8W8M1K5-F1
#
_cell.length_a   1.000
_cell.length_b   1.000
_cell.length_c   1.000
_cell.angle_alpha   90.00
_cell.angle_beta   90.00
_cell.angle_gamma   90.00
#
_symmetry.space_group_name_H-M   'P 1'
#
loop_
_entity.id
_entity.type
_entity.pdbx_description
1 polymer ?
#
loop_
_entity_poly.entity_id
_entity_poly.type
_entity_poly.pdbx_seq_one_letter_code
_entity_poly.pdbx_strand_id
1 'polypeptide(L)'
;MAAMPNDFANRRTMRSLNSEQEQEVVDAHNAARLRASSSNMMKMRYNKVLAAQAQAHADSCVEAHSGLASENMFFSSANTINMSQAVHNWEIEKYDYDYDTNTCKEGRACGHYTQVVWASSDEVGCGASNKCGGDYKTHIVCQYLPSGNYAGVRPFKTGAPCSDCTACGHSCENGLCTRETSLCTDDHNYCRNMFSSSGFTKPLCYVSPTPGNYVVEYCNVPMCGQ
;
A
#
# COMPACT_ATOMS: atom_id res chain seq x y z
N MET A 1 -48.95 -18.73 22.60
CA MET A 1 -47.93 -18.91 21.54
C MET A 1 -47.81 -17.59 20.80
N ALA A 2 -46.75 -16.84 21.06
CA ALA A 2 -46.44 -15.61 20.33
C ALA A 2 -44.98 -15.73 19.87
N ALA A 3 -44.77 -15.73 18.56
CA ALA A 3 -43.47 -15.82 17.93
C ALA A 3 -42.69 -14.52 18.15
N MET A 4 -41.40 -14.64 18.51
CA MET A 4 -40.49 -13.51 18.58
C MET A 4 -40.12 -13.04 17.17
N PRO A 5 -40.04 -11.72 16.89
CA PRO A 5 -39.63 -11.21 15.59
C PRO A 5 -38.15 -11.49 15.32
N ASN A 6 -37.92 -11.95 14.10
CA ASN A 6 -36.66 -12.43 13.57
C ASN A 6 -35.78 -11.23 13.13
N ASP A 7 -35.04 -10.63 14.06
CA ASP A 7 -34.28 -9.38 13.79
C ASP A 7 -32.79 -9.59 13.48
N PHE A 8 -32.38 -10.82 13.15
CA PHE A 8 -31.00 -11.13 12.75
C PHE A 8 -30.75 -11.08 11.23
N ALA A 9 -31.76 -10.74 10.42
CA ALA A 9 -31.65 -10.76 8.96
C ALA A 9 -31.48 -9.38 8.30
N ASN A 10 -31.36 -8.27 9.07
CA ASN A 10 -31.31 -6.92 8.49
C ASN A 10 -30.17 -6.02 9.00
N ARG A 11 -29.00 -6.61 9.32
CA ARG A 11 -27.73 -5.86 9.20
C ARG A 11 -27.21 -6.08 7.79
N ARG A 12 -27.48 -5.16 6.87
CA ARG A 12 -26.74 -5.08 5.60
C ARG A 12 -25.25 -5.00 5.94
N THR A 13 -24.55 -6.10 5.74
CA THR A 13 -23.11 -6.22 5.58
C THR A 13 -22.62 -5.21 4.54
N MET A 14 -22.08 -4.07 4.98
CA MET A 14 -21.02 -3.41 4.23
C MET A 14 -19.73 -3.69 4.98
N ARG A 15 -19.22 -4.89 4.69
CA ARG A 15 -17.95 -5.46 5.14
C ARG A 15 -17.02 -5.33 3.95
N SER A 16 -15.86 -4.71 4.13
CA SER A 16 -14.78 -4.57 3.13
C SER A 16 -15.16 -3.88 1.81
N LEU A 17 -14.16 -3.37 1.09
CA LEU A 17 -14.34 -2.92 -0.29
C LEU A 17 -14.86 -4.06 -1.17
N ASN A 18 -15.70 -3.74 -2.15
CA ASN A 18 -16.12 -4.72 -3.16
C ASN A 18 -15.05 -4.87 -4.25
N SER A 19 -15.15 -5.90 -5.10
CA SER A 19 -14.14 -6.19 -6.13
C SER A 19 -13.92 -5.05 -7.14
N GLU A 20 -14.94 -4.25 -7.44
CA GLU A 20 -14.80 -3.09 -8.32
C GLU A 20 -13.94 -2.01 -7.66
N GLN A 21 -14.19 -1.72 -6.39
CA GLN A 21 -13.39 -0.77 -5.60
C GLN A 21 -11.95 -1.28 -5.35
N GLU A 22 -11.78 -2.59 -5.11
CA GLU A 22 -10.45 -3.22 -5.03
C GLU A 22 -9.67 -2.99 -6.34
N GLN A 23 -10.32 -3.17 -7.49
CA GLN A 23 -9.72 -2.94 -8.80
C GLN A 23 -9.44 -1.46 -9.06
N GLU A 24 -10.36 -0.56 -8.71
CA GLU A 24 -10.15 0.89 -8.81
C GLU A 24 -8.91 1.36 -8.06
N VAL A 25 -8.69 0.84 -6.85
CA VAL A 25 -7.46 1.11 -6.08
C VAL A 25 -6.23 0.71 -6.88
N VAL A 26 -6.19 -0.53 -7.38
CA VAL A 26 -5.03 -1.05 -8.12
C VAL A 26 -4.79 -0.26 -9.40
N ASP A 27 -5.85 0.05 -10.15
CA ASP A 27 -5.77 0.77 -11.42
C ASP A 27 -5.29 2.21 -11.21
N ALA A 28 -5.83 2.91 -10.21
CA ALA A 28 -5.41 4.27 -9.89
C ALA A 28 -3.92 4.32 -9.47
N HIS A 29 -3.47 3.36 -8.65
CA HIS A 29 -2.05 3.25 -8.27
C HIS A 29 -1.17 2.95 -9.49
N ASN A 30 -1.52 1.95 -10.30
CA ASN A 30 -0.73 1.59 -11.47
C ASN A 30 -0.68 2.71 -12.50
N ALA A 31 -1.77 3.47 -12.68
CA ALA A 31 -1.78 4.66 -13.53
C ALA A 31 -0.81 5.74 -13.02
N ALA A 32 -0.79 6.00 -11.71
CA ALA A 32 0.18 6.94 -11.10
C ALA A 32 1.63 6.45 -11.26
N ARG A 33 1.86 5.15 -11.07
CA ARG A 33 3.18 4.50 -11.20
C ARG A 33 3.73 4.55 -12.63
N LEU A 34 2.87 4.38 -13.63
CA LEU A 34 3.24 4.54 -15.05
C LEU A 34 3.66 5.97 -15.40
N ARG A 35 3.12 6.98 -14.70
CA ARG A 35 3.49 8.39 -14.88
C ARG A 35 4.82 8.76 -14.23
N ALA A 36 5.43 7.90 -13.42
CA ALA A 36 6.62 8.22 -12.62
C ALA A 36 7.97 8.02 -13.36
N SER A 37 7.99 7.73 -14.67
CA SER A 37 9.22 7.58 -15.48
C SER A 37 10.35 6.80 -14.78
N SER A 38 10.00 5.60 -14.29
CA SER A 38 10.84 4.75 -13.45
C SER A 38 11.32 3.51 -14.19
N SER A 39 12.56 3.08 -13.94
CA SER A 39 13.14 1.86 -14.51
C SER A 39 12.79 0.58 -13.76
N ASN A 40 12.43 0.67 -12.48
CA ASN A 40 12.27 -0.48 -11.58
C ASN A 40 10.89 -0.54 -10.90
N MET A 41 9.90 0.16 -11.43
CA MET A 41 8.58 0.28 -10.80
C MET A 41 7.80 -1.03 -10.86
N MET A 42 7.48 -1.62 -9.71
CA MET A 42 6.66 -2.82 -9.67
C MET A 42 5.19 -2.55 -10.02
N LYS A 43 4.51 -3.51 -10.62
CA LYS A 43 3.06 -3.50 -10.79
C LYS A 43 2.39 -3.77 -9.44
N MET A 44 1.52 -2.86 -9.03
CA MET A 44 0.74 -2.98 -7.81
C MET A 44 -0.32 -4.07 -7.98
N ARG A 45 -0.54 -4.88 -6.94
CA ARG A 45 -1.59 -5.89 -6.81
C ARG A 45 -2.35 -5.73 -5.50
N TYR A 46 -3.60 -6.17 -5.47
CA TYR A 46 -4.44 -6.07 -4.28
C TYR A 46 -4.11 -7.20 -3.28
N ASN A 47 -4.01 -6.87 -1.99
CA ASN A 47 -3.80 -7.82 -0.90
C ASN A 47 -4.97 -7.73 0.09
N LYS A 48 -5.76 -8.81 0.17
CA LYS A 48 -6.95 -8.88 1.04
C LYS A 48 -6.62 -8.98 2.54
N VAL A 49 -5.43 -9.46 2.89
CA VAL A 49 -4.98 -9.50 4.29
C VAL A 49 -4.65 -8.09 4.76
N LEU A 50 -3.95 -7.29 3.95
CA LEU A 50 -3.77 -5.86 4.20
C LEU A 50 -5.10 -5.11 4.25
N ALA A 51 -6.04 -5.43 3.34
CA ALA A 51 -7.35 -4.80 3.32
C ALA A 51 -8.14 -5.01 4.62
N ALA A 52 -8.05 -6.20 5.22
CA ALA A 52 -8.70 -6.49 6.50
C ALA A 52 -8.11 -5.62 7.64
N GLN A 53 -6.79 -5.44 7.65
CA GLN A 53 -6.12 -4.58 8.63
C GLN A 53 -6.48 -3.10 8.42
N ALA A 54 -6.39 -2.62 7.19
CA ALA A 54 -6.76 -1.26 6.82
C ALA A 54 -8.24 -0.97 7.13
N GLN A 55 -9.14 -1.95 6.96
CA GLN A 55 -10.56 -1.80 7.32
C GLN A 55 -10.76 -1.63 8.83
N ALA A 56 -10.08 -2.44 9.65
CA ALA A 56 -10.15 -2.31 11.10
C ALA A 56 -9.69 -0.92 11.56
N HIS A 57 -8.65 -0.37 10.93
CA HIS A 57 -8.19 1.00 11.21
C HIS A 57 -9.16 2.05 10.70
N ALA A 58 -9.68 1.92 9.48
CA ALA A 58 -10.64 2.84 8.91
C ALA A 58 -11.91 2.98 9.77
N ASP A 59 -12.40 1.86 10.31
CA ASP A 59 -13.57 1.79 11.20
C ASP A 59 -13.38 2.54 12.53
N SER A 60 -12.12 2.75 12.96
CA SER A 60 -11.82 3.50 14.19
C SER A 60 -12.07 5.01 14.04
N CYS A 61 -12.06 5.53 12.80
CA CYS A 61 -12.18 6.96 12.50
C CYS A 61 -11.18 7.87 13.26
N VAL A 62 -10.00 7.34 13.60
CA VAL A 62 -8.93 8.10 14.28
C VAL A 62 -8.00 8.73 13.25
N GLU A 63 -7.73 10.02 13.41
CA GLU A 63 -6.74 10.77 12.60
C GLU A 63 -5.31 10.53 13.09
N ALA A 64 -4.89 9.26 13.06
CA ALA A 64 -3.54 8.83 13.39
C ALA A 64 -3.21 7.55 12.64
N HIS A 65 -1.94 7.38 12.27
CA HIS A 65 -1.50 6.16 11.61
C HIS A 65 -1.61 4.94 12.52
N SER A 66 -1.88 3.77 11.94
CA SER A 66 -2.00 2.51 12.68
C SER A 66 -0.68 2.00 13.26
N GLY A 67 0.45 2.36 12.64
CA GLY A 67 1.80 1.93 13.04
C GLY A 67 2.18 0.50 12.64
N LEU A 68 1.38 -0.18 11.81
CA LEU A 68 1.56 -1.60 11.48
C LEU A 68 2.25 -1.83 10.12
N ALA A 69 2.07 -0.93 9.17
CA ALA A 69 2.69 -0.93 7.85
C ALA A 69 2.85 0.50 7.35
N SER A 70 3.56 0.70 6.24
CA SER A 70 3.44 1.97 5.52
C SER A 70 1.99 2.16 5.07
N GLU A 71 1.47 3.36 5.26
CA GLU A 71 0.05 3.64 5.25
C GLU A 71 -0.22 5.05 4.73
N ASN A 72 -1.21 5.17 3.85
CA ASN A 72 -1.80 6.45 3.47
C ASN A 72 -3.21 6.52 4.03
N MET A 73 -3.57 7.69 4.56
CA MET A 73 -4.92 7.98 5.06
C MET A 73 -5.55 9.13 4.28
N PHE A 74 -6.87 9.10 4.18
CA PHE A 74 -7.65 10.16 3.55
C PHE A 74 -8.94 10.38 4.33
N PHE A 75 -9.19 11.64 4.67
CA PHE A 75 -10.41 12.09 5.36
C PHE A 75 -11.22 13.01 4.44
N SER A 76 -12.54 12.85 4.47
CA SER A 76 -13.45 13.72 3.71
C SER A 76 -14.73 13.99 4.48
N SER A 77 -15.26 15.21 4.34
CA SER A 77 -16.59 15.58 4.83
C SER A 77 -17.72 14.98 3.99
N ALA A 78 -17.42 14.46 2.79
CA ALA A 78 -18.40 13.76 1.97
C ALA A 78 -18.76 12.40 2.60
N ASN A 79 -20.04 12.05 2.59
CA ASN A 79 -20.53 10.77 3.10
C ASN A 79 -20.47 9.62 2.05
N THR A 80 -19.52 9.71 1.12
CA THR A 80 -19.35 8.77 0.00
C THR A 80 -17.93 8.23 0.00
N ILE A 81 -17.81 6.92 -0.22
CA ILE A 81 -16.51 6.26 -0.39
C ILE A 81 -16.10 6.40 -1.86
N ASN A 82 -14.98 7.07 -2.10
CA ASN A 82 -14.40 7.23 -3.43
C ASN A 82 -12.90 6.91 -3.38
N MET A 83 -12.55 5.67 -3.73
CA MET A 83 -11.17 5.19 -3.65
C MET A 83 -10.26 5.87 -4.66
N SER A 84 -10.74 6.04 -5.90
CA SER A 84 -9.99 6.73 -6.96
C SER A 84 -9.64 8.18 -6.59
N GLN A 85 -10.56 8.88 -5.93
CA GLN A 85 -10.31 10.25 -5.44
C GLN A 85 -9.27 10.28 -4.32
N ALA A 86 -9.28 9.32 -3.40
CA ALA A 86 -8.26 9.22 -2.34
C ALA A 86 -6.87 9.04 -2.95
N VAL A 87 -6.72 8.08 -3.88
CA VAL A 87 -5.45 7.83 -4.58
C VAL A 87 -5.00 9.04 -5.40
N HIS A 88 -5.93 9.72 -6.06
CA HIS A 88 -5.60 10.94 -6.81
C HIS A 88 -5.10 12.06 -5.89
N ASN A 89 -5.71 12.27 -4.72
CA ASN A 89 -5.25 13.27 -3.75
C ASN A 89 -3.82 12.97 -3.25
N TRP A 90 -3.50 11.70 -3.02
CA TRP A 90 -2.14 11.29 -2.69
C TRP A 90 -1.19 11.50 -3.88
N GLU A 91 -1.62 11.20 -5.11
CA GLU A 91 -0.80 11.37 -6.31
C GLU A 91 -0.41 12.84 -6.56
N ILE A 92 -1.34 13.78 -6.38
CA ILE A 92 -1.08 15.20 -6.72
C ILE A 92 -0.03 15.85 -5.83
N GLU A 93 0.33 15.25 -4.69
CA GLU A 93 1.51 15.69 -3.93
C GLU A 93 2.83 15.55 -4.72
N LYS A 94 2.83 14.90 -5.89
CA LYS A 94 3.95 14.93 -6.84
C LYS A 94 4.38 16.35 -7.21
N TYR A 95 3.45 17.31 -7.21
CA TYR A 95 3.79 18.71 -7.47
C TYR A 95 4.54 19.37 -6.31
N ASP A 96 4.52 18.74 -5.14
CA ASP A 96 5.22 19.17 -3.93
C ASP A 96 6.48 18.36 -3.66
N TYR A 97 6.79 17.31 -4.44
CA TYR A 97 8.00 16.49 -4.29
C TYR A 97 9.09 16.86 -5.30
N ASP A 98 10.33 16.94 -4.82
CA ASP A 98 11.53 17.13 -5.63
C ASP A 98 12.40 15.86 -5.58
N TYR A 99 12.56 15.19 -6.73
CA TYR A 99 13.29 13.92 -6.83
C TYR A 99 14.81 14.08 -6.64
N ASP A 100 15.38 15.19 -7.11
CA ASP A 100 16.82 15.42 -7.09
C ASP A 100 17.31 15.62 -5.66
N THR A 101 16.58 16.41 -4.88
CA THR A 101 16.85 16.64 -3.46
C THR A 101 16.25 15.55 -2.56
N ASN A 102 15.29 14.76 -3.05
CA ASN A 102 14.52 13.79 -2.27
C ASN A 102 13.78 14.45 -1.09
N THR A 103 13.17 15.61 -1.33
CA THR A 103 12.47 16.40 -0.30
C THR A 103 11.12 16.89 -0.78
N CYS A 104 10.24 17.25 0.17
CA CYS A 104 9.03 18.01 -0.14
C CYS A 104 9.36 19.50 -0.15
N LYS A 105 8.60 20.28 -0.93
CA LYS A 105 8.60 21.75 -0.86
C LYS A 105 8.36 22.22 0.58
N GLU A 106 8.94 23.36 0.93
CA GLU A 106 8.82 23.95 2.26
C GLU A 106 7.35 24.12 2.67
N GLY A 107 6.98 23.61 3.86
CA GLY A 107 5.62 23.67 4.38
C GLY A 107 4.61 22.74 3.70
N ARG A 108 5.07 21.83 2.83
CA ARG A 108 4.22 20.87 2.09
C ARG A 108 4.56 19.43 2.48
N ALA A 109 3.58 18.55 2.32
CA ALA A 109 3.74 17.11 2.49
C ALA A 109 3.74 16.43 1.12
N CYS A 110 4.55 15.36 1.01
CA CYS A 110 4.66 14.55 -0.20
C CYS A 110 4.85 13.05 0.11
N GLY A 111 4.63 12.68 1.37
CA GLY A 111 4.75 11.31 1.86
C GLY A 111 3.74 10.36 1.22
N HIS A 112 2.53 10.84 0.93
CA HIS A 112 1.52 9.99 0.31
C HIS A 112 1.89 9.71 -1.14
N TYR A 113 2.33 10.72 -1.90
CA TYR A 113 2.79 10.52 -3.27
C TYR A 113 3.96 9.52 -3.32
N THR A 114 5.00 9.75 -2.53
CA THR A 114 6.19 8.90 -2.52
C THR A 114 5.85 7.44 -2.17
N GLN A 115 4.85 7.19 -1.33
CA GLN A 115 4.35 5.84 -1.07
C GLN A 115 3.56 5.26 -2.26
N VAL A 116 2.67 6.04 -2.90
CA VAL A 116 1.92 5.58 -4.10
C VAL A 116 2.88 5.10 -5.19
N VAL A 117 3.99 5.81 -5.38
CA VAL A 117 5.02 5.48 -6.38
C VAL A 117 6.25 4.79 -5.79
N TRP A 118 6.13 4.16 -4.62
CA TRP A 118 7.25 3.42 -4.05
C TRP A 118 7.50 2.14 -4.88
N ALA A 119 8.61 2.09 -5.61
CA ALA A 119 8.90 1.08 -6.62
C ALA A 119 8.74 -0.33 -6.11
N SER A 120 9.18 -0.58 -4.88
CA SER A 120 9.19 -1.92 -4.31
C SER A 120 7.89 -2.32 -3.64
N SER A 121 7.02 -1.38 -3.29
CA SER A 121 5.69 -1.64 -2.73
C SER A 121 4.78 -2.11 -3.87
N ASP A 122 4.60 -3.43 -3.98
CA ASP A 122 3.83 -4.08 -5.02
C ASP A 122 2.51 -4.65 -4.51
N GLU A 123 2.22 -4.55 -3.22
CA GLU A 123 0.97 -4.98 -2.61
C GLU A 123 0.29 -3.81 -1.90
N VAL A 124 -1.02 -3.65 -2.14
CA VAL A 124 -1.86 -2.66 -1.45
C VAL A 124 -3.14 -3.32 -0.97
N GLY A 125 -3.58 -2.99 0.24
CA GLY A 125 -4.91 -3.33 0.73
C GLY A 125 -5.53 -2.13 1.42
N CYS A 126 -6.80 -1.88 1.14
CA CYS A 126 -7.47 -0.69 1.65
C CYS A 126 -8.76 -1.02 2.41
N GLY A 127 -9.10 -0.12 3.34
CA GLY A 127 -10.34 -0.12 4.09
C GLY A 127 -10.97 1.27 4.06
N ALA A 128 -12.30 1.31 4.21
CA ALA A 128 -13.03 2.57 4.18
C ALA A 128 -14.21 2.55 5.15
N SER A 129 -14.43 3.66 5.85
CA SER A 129 -15.59 3.91 6.70
C SER A 129 -16.21 5.25 6.30
N ASN A 130 -17.52 5.28 6.06
CA ASN A 130 -18.30 6.51 5.89
C ASN A 130 -19.19 6.82 7.11
N LYS A 131 -18.81 6.29 8.27
CA LYS A 131 -19.57 6.43 9.53
C LYS A 131 -18.84 7.29 10.56
N CYS A 132 -17.85 8.05 10.11
CA CYS A 132 -17.10 8.91 11.00
C CYS A 132 -17.99 10.08 11.49
N GLY A 133 -17.79 10.43 12.76
CA GLY A 133 -18.46 11.56 13.41
C GLY A 133 -17.71 12.87 13.18
N GLY A 134 -18.31 13.99 13.59
CA GLY A 134 -17.67 15.30 13.50
C GLY A 134 -17.56 15.83 12.05
N ASP A 135 -16.45 16.49 11.75
CA ASP A 135 -16.20 17.24 10.50
C ASP A 135 -15.89 16.34 9.30
N TYR A 136 -15.46 15.11 9.53
CA TYR A 136 -15.21 14.11 8.50
C TYR A 136 -16.22 12.98 8.59
N LYS A 137 -16.82 12.63 7.46
CA LYS A 137 -17.76 11.50 7.35
C LYS A 137 -17.07 10.25 6.83
N THR A 138 -16.08 10.43 5.96
CA THR A 138 -15.34 9.35 5.33
C THR A 138 -13.90 9.31 5.79
N HIS A 139 -13.43 8.11 6.12
CA HIS A 139 -12.04 7.76 6.40
C HIS A 139 -11.65 6.59 5.51
N ILE A 140 -10.61 6.77 4.70
CA ILE A 140 -10.03 5.74 3.83
C ILE A 140 -8.59 5.51 4.27
N VAL A 141 -8.22 4.25 4.41
CA VAL A 141 -6.88 3.79 4.78
C VAL A 141 -6.39 2.83 3.71
N CYS A 142 -5.18 3.03 3.20
CA CYS A 142 -4.51 2.06 2.33
C CYS A 142 -3.14 1.73 2.92
N GLN A 143 -2.85 0.43 3.04
CA GLN A 143 -1.60 -0.08 3.57
C GLN A 143 -0.80 -0.78 2.47
N TYR A 144 0.52 -0.66 2.54
CA TYR A 144 1.43 -1.03 1.47
C TYR A 144 2.46 -2.03 1.96
N LEU A 145 2.67 -3.08 1.17
CA LEU A 145 3.78 -4.01 1.33
C LEU A 145 4.58 -4.20 0.05
N PRO A 146 5.89 -4.43 0.19
CA PRO A 146 6.72 -4.02 1.32
C PRO A 146 6.57 -2.52 1.61
N SER A 147 6.68 -2.12 2.88
CA SER A 147 6.59 -0.70 3.29
C SER A 147 7.62 0.14 2.55
N GLY A 148 7.27 1.39 2.26
CA GLY A 148 8.13 2.38 1.62
C GLY A 148 8.53 3.52 2.56
N ASN A 149 8.86 4.66 1.98
CA ASN A 149 9.19 5.92 2.67
C ASN A 149 10.32 5.83 3.71
N TYR A 150 11.32 4.99 3.45
CA TYR A 150 12.51 4.93 4.30
C TYR A 150 13.29 6.24 4.20
N ALA A 151 13.71 6.76 5.36
CA ALA A 151 14.44 8.02 5.45
C ALA A 151 15.70 8.01 4.56
N GLY A 152 15.84 9.04 3.72
CA GLY A 152 16.97 9.20 2.81
C GLY A 152 16.93 8.32 1.56
N VAL A 153 15.92 7.45 1.40
CA VAL A 153 15.75 6.58 0.24
C VAL A 153 14.76 7.21 -0.73
N ARG A 154 15.07 7.14 -2.04
CA ARG A 154 14.17 7.61 -3.10
C ARG A 154 13.09 6.57 -3.39
N PRO A 155 11.88 7.00 -3.80
CA PRO A 155 10.76 6.09 -4.03
C PRO A 155 11.00 5.11 -5.18
N PHE A 156 11.77 5.50 -6.20
CA PHE A 156 12.07 4.67 -7.37
C PHE A 156 13.38 5.09 -8.03
N LYS A 157 13.88 4.32 -9.00
CA LYS A 157 15.02 4.70 -9.85
C LYS A 157 14.50 5.33 -11.15
N THR A 158 15.03 6.49 -11.53
CA THR A 158 14.74 7.07 -12.84
C THR A 158 15.35 6.22 -13.95
N GLY A 159 14.72 6.23 -15.12
CA GLY A 159 15.22 5.52 -16.30
C GLY A 159 14.10 5.09 -17.24
N ALA A 160 14.48 4.41 -18.32
CA ALA A 160 13.50 3.86 -19.25
C ALA A 160 12.62 2.82 -18.54
N PRO A 161 11.29 2.81 -18.76
CA PRO A 161 10.40 1.84 -18.15
C PRO A 161 10.91 0.41 -18.28
N CYS A 162 10.88 -0.33 -17.17
CA CYS A 162 11.36 -1.71 -17.05
C CYS A 162 12.85 -1.98 -17.34
N SER A 163 13.70 -0.96 -17.50
CA SER A 163 15.13 -1.17 -17.75
C SER A 163 15.90 -1.74 -16.55
N ASP A 164 15.27 -1.78 -15.36
CA ASP A 164 15.84 -2.29 -14.11
C ASP A 164 14.80 -3.14 -13.33
N CYS A 165 14.12 -4.04 -14.03
CA CYS A 165 13.31 -5.09 -13.39
C CYS A 165 14.21 -6.22 -12.85
N THR A 166 15.05 -5.90 -11.86
CA THR A 166 16.10 -6.80 -11.36
C THR A 166 15.68 -7.74 -10.24
N ALA A 167 14.47 -7.61 -9.70
CA ALA A 167 13.96 -8.55 -8.72
C ALA A 167 13.55 -9.89 -9.39
N CYS A 168 13.63 -10.99 -8.64
CA CYS A 168 13.70 -12.35 -9.17
C CYS A 168 12.57 -12.71 -10.15
N GLY A 169 12.92 -13.09 -11.38
CA GLY A 169 11.95 -13.54 -12.39
C GLY A 169 11.03 -12.43 -12.89
N HIS A 170 11.47 -11.17 -12.89
CA HIS A 170 10.58 -10.08 -13.29
C HIS A 170 10.53 -9.89 -14.81
N SER A 171 9.31 -9.79 -15.35
CA SER A 171 9.03 -9.40 -16.72
C SER A 171 8.45 -7.98 -16.76
N CYS A 172 8.28 -7.42 -17.96
CA CYS A 172 7.70 -6.10 -18.14
C CYS A 172 6.28 -6.22 -18.69
N GLU A 173 5.32 -5.61 -18.00
CA GLU A 173 3.95 -5.48 -18.49
C GLU A 173 3.58 -4.00 -18.57
N ASN A 174 3.44 -3.49 -19.79
CA ASN A 174 3.03 -2.10 -20.06
C ASN A 174 3.87 -1.02 -19.34
N GLY A 175 5.15 -1.28 -19.07
CA GLY A 175 6.04 -0.33 -18.40
C GLY A 175 6.14 -0.50 -16.88
N LEU A 176 5.48 -1.51 -16.30
CA LEU A 176 5.65 -1.91 -14.91
C LEU A 176 6.30 -3.30 -14.82
N CYS A 177 7.23 -3.46 -13.88
CA CYS A 177 7.84 -4.74 -13.56
C CYS A 177 6.82 -5.65 -12.88
N THR A 178 6.68 -6.89 -13.34
CA THR A 178 5.82 -7.92 -12.73
C THR A 178 6.68 -8.99 -12.08
N ARG A 179 6.14 -9.77 -11.15
CA ARG A 179 6.83 -10.93 -10.56
C ARG A 179 6.35 -12.20 -11.27
N GLU A 180 7.24 -13.05 -11.77
CA GLU A 180 6.87 -14.42 -12.12
C GLU A 180 6.82 -15.29 -10.87
N THR A 181 5.61 -15.67 -10.48
CA THR A 181 5.32 -16.49 -9.30
C THR A 181 5.87 -17.91 -9.42
N SER A 182 6.10 -18.42 -10.63
CA SER A 182 6.68 -19.74 -10.91
C SER A 182 8.19 -19.82 -10.62
N LEU A 183 8.90 -18.69 -10.65
CA LEU A 183 10.35 -18.60 -10.42
C LEU A 183 10.69 -18.13 -8.99
N CYS A 184 9.69 -17.65 -8.26
CA CYS A 184 9.81 -17.22 -6.88
C CYS A 184 9.01 -18.18 -5.99
N THR A 185 9.58 -19.33 -5.62
CA THR A 185 8.90 -20.39 -4.84
C THR A 185 8.64 -20.04 -3.36
N ASP A 186 8.89 -18.80 -2.95
CA ASP A 186 8.73 -18.39 -1.57
C ASP A 186 7.32 -17.83 -1.36
N ASP A 187 6.36 -18.75 -1.30
CA ASP A 187 5.02 -18.53 -0.72
C ASP A 187 5.09 -18.36 0.82
N HIS A 188 6.27 -18.56 1.38
CA HIS A 188 6.70 -18.01 2.66
C HIS A 188 8.07 -17.39 2.48
N ASN A 189 8.19 -16.07 2.70
CA ASN A 189 9.34 -15.36 3.24
C ASN A 189 9.48 -13.96 2.62
N TYR A 190 8.87 -13.02 3.34
CA TYR A 190 9.05 -11.57 3.29
C TYR A 190 10.51 -11.09 3.47
N CYS A 191 11.51 -11.93 3.31
CA CYS A 191 12.91 -11.61 3.58
C CYS A 191 13.57 -11.11 2.30
N ARG A 192 13.17 -9.90 1.86
CA ARG A 192 13.91 -9.20 0.80
C ARG A 192 15.00 -8.35 1.45
N ASN A 193 16.25 -8.58 1.07
CA ASN A 193 17.34 -7.63 1.32
C ASN A 193 17.28 -6.50 0.27
N MET A 194 16.21 -5.69 0.30
CA MET A 194 16.01 -4.58 -0.66
C MET A 194 17.06 -3.46 -0.53
N PHE A 195 17.83 -3.46 0.56
CA PHE A 195 18.70 -2.35 0.95
C PHE A 195 20.18 -2.73 0.99
N SER A 196 20.60 -3.80 0.32
CA SER A 196 22.02 -4.18 0.22
C SER A 196 22.87 -3.04 -0.37
N SER A 197 22.30 -2.22 -1.25
CA SER A 197 22.92 -1.03 -1.83
C SER A 197 22.82 0.23 -0.97
N SER A 198 22.07 0.20 0.14
CA SER A 198 21.85 1.32 1.06
C SER A 198 22.46 1.09 2.45
N GLY A 199 23.35 0.09 2.60
CA GLY A 199 24.13 -0.14 3.82
C GLY A 199 23.44 -0.98 4.91
N PHE A 200 22.25 -1.53 4.65
CA PHE A 200 21.57 -2.40 5.60
C PHE A 200 22.11 -3.83 5.50
N THR A 201 22.61 -4.38 6.61
CA THR A 201 23.32 -5.67 6.66
C THR A 201 22.41 -6.87 6.98
N LYS A 202 21.15 -6.63 7.36
CA LYS A 202 20.15 -7.67 7.65
C LYS A 202 18.87 -7.42 6.86
N PRO A 203 18.26 -8.46 6.24
CA PRO A 203 16.97 -8.29 5.59
C PRO A 203 15.90 -7.92 6.63
N LEU A 204 14.85 -7.21 6.20
CA LEU A 204 13.64 -6.97 6.99
C LEU A 204 12.61 -8.02 6.55
N CYS A 205 11.94 -8.66 7.52
CA CYS A 205 10.87 -9.61 7.27
C CYS A 205 9.59 -9.04 7.89
N TYR A 206 8.47 -9.09 7.17
CA TYR A 206 7.16 -8.84 7.72
C TYR A 206 6.66 -10.14 8.31
N VAL A 207 6.65 -10.24 9.63
CA VAL A 207 6.05 -11.38 10.31
C VAL A 207 4.59 -11.10 10.54
N SER A 208 3.76 -12.10 10.26
CA SER A 208 2.36 -12.14 10.65
C SER A 208 2.26 -12.99 11.92
N PRO A 209 2.17 -12.41 13.14
CA PRO A 209 1.98 -13.20 14.36
C PRO A 209 0.60 -13.86 14.40
N THR A 210 -0.36 -13.31 13.65
CA THR A 210 -1.75 -13.75 13.49
C THR A 210 -2.31 -13.25 12.16
N PRO A 211 -3.27 -13.95 11.51
CA PRO A 211 -3.95 -13.43 10.33
C PRO A 211 -4.46 -11.99 10.54
N GLY A 212 -3.95 -11.02 9.77
CA GLY A 212 -4.36 -9.61 9.84
C GLY A 212 -3.49 -8.67 10.67
N ASN A 213 -2.38 -9.14 11.27
CA ASN A 213 -1.39 -8.27 11.92
C ASN A 213 -0.02 -8.49 11.30
N TYR A 214 0.49 -7.53 10.54
CA TYR A 214 1.89 -7.54 10.11
C TYR A 214 2.72 -6.64 11.04
N VAL A 215 3.92 -7.11 11.39
CA VAL A 215 4.92 -6.33 12.12
C VAL A 215 6.22 -6.38 11.33
N VAL A 216 6.93 -5.24 11.25
CA VAL A 216 8.25 -5.17 10.65
C VAL A 216 9.27 -5.67 11.67
N GLU A 217 9.90 -6.81 11.42
CA GLU A 217 10.98 -7.33 12.26
C GLU A 217 12.28 -7.55 11.47
N TYR A 218 13.41 -7.55 12.16
CA TYR A 218 14.68 -8.00 11.58
C TYR A 218 14.61 -9.51 11.33
N CYS A 219 14.96 -9.95 10.12
CA CYS A 219 15.01 -11.36 9.80
C CYS A 219 16.03 -12.08 10.70
N ASN A 220 15.59 -13.07 11.47
CA ASN A 220 16.46 -14.06 12.11
C ASN A 220 16.61 -15.33 11.24
N VAL A 221 16.13 -15.29 10.00
CA VAL A 221 16.22 -16.40 9.04
C VAL A 221 17.61 -16.38 8.37
N PRO A 222 18.27 -17.54 8.18
CA PRO A 222 19.56 -17.60 7.51
C PRO A 222 19.49 -16.91 6.14
N MET A 223 20.55 -16.20 5.77
CA MET A 223 20.65 -15.49 4.49
C MET A 223 20.28 -16.43 3.33
N CYS A 224 19.35 -16.02 2.45
CA CYS A 224 19.06 -16.79 1.24
C CYS A 224 20.35 -16.92 0.40
N GLY A 225 20.83 -18.16 0.21
CA GLY A 225 22.05 -18.47 -0.52
C GLY A 225 23.23 -19.04 0.30
N GLN A 226 22.97 -19.67 1.44
CA GLN A 226 23.87 -20.69 2.01
C GLN A 226 23.29 -22.08 1.81
#